data_AF-A0A7C2UX57-F1
#
_entry.id   AF-A0A7C2UX57-F1
#
_cell.length_a   1.000
_cell.length_b   1.000
_cell.length_c   1.000
_cell.angle_alpha   90.00
_cell.angle_beta   90.00
_cell.angle_gamma   90.00
#
_symmetry.space_group_name_H-M   'P 1'
#
loop_
_entity.id
_entity.type
_entity.pdbx_description
1 polymer ?
#
loop_
_entity_poly.entity_id
_entity_poly.type
_entity_poly.pdbx_seq_one_letter_code
_entity_poly.pdbx_strand_id
1 'polypeptide(L)'
;YFASRVYGRVELFGMDIRYESNVDGRTFNLAEPTFVVVGNLPIVLRESLLPMVQRYGEEFSRVVSELVPPGMIGPYSLESIIKDDLTIVVFEFSGRIVAGTNVYMGIGSQYSVLYFDRPMDMGERIAHELVTAAKSGKLHEVVT
;
A
#
# COMPACT_ATOMS: atom_id res chain seq x y z
N TYR A 1 1.46 -1.21 -1.01
CA TYR A 1 2.59 -1.91 -1.66
C TYR A 1 3.88 -1.12 -1.50
N PHE A 2 5.02 -1.77 -1.73
CA PHE A 2 6.32 -1.13 -1.87
C PHE A 2 7.06 -1.69 -3.10
N ALA A 3 7.40 -0.85 -4.08
CA ALA A 3 8.23 -1.21 -5.22
C ALA A 3 9.71 -1.03 -4.86
N SER A 4 10.39 -2.13 -4.51
CA SER A 4 11.81 -2.09 -4.14
C SER A 4 12.69 -2.18 -5.36
N ARG A 5 13.56 -1.19 -5.53
CA ARG A 5 14.63 -1.19 -6.55
C ARG A 5 15.81 -2.02 -6.09
N VAL A 6 16.11 -1.95 -4.79
CA VAL A 6 17.22 -2.69 -4.18
C VAL A 6 16.99 -4.21 -4.27
N TYR A 7 15.77 -4.66 -3.98
CA TYR A 7 15.42 -6.09 -4.01
C TYR A 7 14.76 -6.56 -5.31
N GLY A 8 14.45 -5.65 -6.23
CA GLY A 8 13.82 -5.99 -7.51
C GLY A 8 12.48 -6.70 -7.37
N ARG A 9 11.66 -6.31 -6.38
CA ARG A 9 10.37 -6.95 -6.07
C ARG A 9 9.31 -5.96 -5.60
N VAL A 10 8.04 -6.35 -5.73
CA VAL A 10 6.90 -5.66 -5.12
C VAL A 10 6.52 -6.37 -3.82
N GLU A 11 6.42 -5.61 -2.73
CA GLU A 11 6.11 -6.11 -1.40
C GLU A 11 4.69 -5.66 -1.00
N LEU A 12 3.85 -6.61 -0.58
CA LEU A 12 2.55 -6.29 0.01
C LEU A 12 2.73 -5.95 1.49
N PHE A 13 2.39 -4.73 1.87
CA PHE A 13 2.77 -4.19 3.17
C PHE A 13 1.64 -4.06 4.17
N GLY A 14 0.37 -4.23 3.78
CA GLY A 14 -0.75 -3.89 4.66
C GLY A 14 -2.01 -3.58 3.88
N MET A 15 -3.13 -3.64 4.58
CA MET A 15 -4.47 -3.33 4.10
C MET A 15 -5.26 -2.65 5.21
N ASP A 16 -5.95 -1.57 4.88
CA ASP A 16 -6.83 -0.89 5.80
C ASP A 16 -8.18 -0.59 5.15
N ILE A 17 -9.16 -0.28 5.98
CA ILE A 17 -10.38 0.39 5.57
C ILE A 17 -10.21 1.86 5.94
N ARG A 18 -10.24 2.74 4.94
CA ARG A 18 -10.29 4.18 5.16
C ARG A 18 -11.62 4.51 5.82
N TYR A 19 -11.57 5.12 7.00
CA TYR A 19 -12.75 5.47 7.78
C TYR A 19 -13.18 6.90 7.50
N GLU A 20 -14.41 7.08 7.05
CA GLU A 20 -14.90 8.29 6.40
C GLU A 20 -16.19 8.83 7.04
N SER A 21 -16.20 10.12 7.30
CA SER A 21 -17.36 10.83 7.84
C SER A 21 -18.12 11.53 6.73
N ASN A 22 -19.45 11.45 6.67
CA ASN A 22 -20.40 10.76 7.57
C ASN A 22 -20.87 9.39 7.03
N VAL A 23 -20.33 8.94 5.88
CA VAL A 23 -20.80 7.74 5.16
C VAL A 23 -20.71 6.47 6.01
N ASP A 24 -19.61 6.28 6.75
CA ASP A 24 -19.44 5.11 7.62
C ASP A 24 -20.22 5.22 8.94
N GLY A 25 -20.65 6.43 9.30
CA GLY A 25 -21.51 6.68 10.45
C GLY A 25 -22.94 6.20 10.28
N ARG A 26 -23.30 5.64 9.11
CA ARG A 26 -24.65 5.16 8.77
C ARG A 26 -25.75 6.21 8.98
N THR A 27 -25.42 7.47 8.72
CA THR A 27 -26.34 8.61 8.84
C THR A 27 -27.35 8.70 7.69
N PHE A 28 -27.64 7.57 7.02
CA PHE A 28 -28.57 7.49 5.91
C PHE A 28 -29.94 8.04 6.32
N ASN A 29 -30.51 8.90 5.48
CA ASN A 29 -31.75 9.65 5.71
C ASN A 29 -31.66 10.76 6.78
N LEU A 30 -30.50 10.98 7.41
CA LEU A 30 -30.27 12.06 8.37
C LEU A 30 -29.38 13.18 7.79
N ALA A 31 -28.47 12.83 6.89
CA ALA A 31 -27.62 13.77 6.16
C ALA A 31 -27.19 13.16 4.81
N GLU A 32 -26.81 14.03 3.86
CA GLU A 32 -26.18 13.59 2.62
C GLU A 32 -24.81 12.96 2.92
N PRO A 33 -24.45 11.84 2.26
CA PRO A 33 -23.20 11.15 2.50
C PRO A 33 -21.99 11.98 2.05
N THR A 34 -21.00 12.11 2.93
CA THR A 34 -19.67 12.67 2.61
C THR A 34 -18.58 11.64 2.84
N PHE A 35 -17.48 11.78 2.10
CA PHE A 35 -16.32 10.87 2.12
C PHE A 35 -15.09 11.56 2.75
N VAL A 36 -15.32 12.36 3.80
CA VAL A 36 -14.23 13.06 4.48
C VAL A 36 -13.44 12.06 5.31
N VAL A 37 -12.17 11.86 4.98
CA VAL A 37 -11.29 10.92 5.66
C VAL A 37 -11.03 11.38 7.10
N VAL A 38 -11.34 10.53 8.08
CA VAL A 38 -11.15 10.80 9.51
C VAL A 38 -10.29 9.76 10.23
N GLY A 39 -10.07 8.60 9.62
CA GLY A 39 -9.23 7.55 10.21
C GLY A 39 -8.99 6.38 9.28
N ASN A 40 -8.40 5.32 9.83
CA ASN A 40 -8.13 4.06 9.12
C ASN A 40 -8.31 2.90 10.11
N LEU A 41 -8.85 1.78 9.64
CA LEU A 41 -9.05 0.56 10.43
C LEU A 41 -8.17 -0.56 9.87
N PRO A 42 -7.34 -1.23 10.68
CA PRO A 42 -6.50 -2.32 10.19
C PRO A 42 -7.35 -3.53 9.80
N ILE A 43 -7.06 -4.13 8.65
CA ILE A 43 -7.66 -5.40 8.24
C ILE A 43 -6.60 -6.37 7.70
N VAL A 44 -6.99 -7.64 7.63
CA VAL A 44 -6.32 -8.64 6.79
C VAL A 44 -7.35 -9.19 5.82
N LEU A 45 -6.96 -9.42 4.57
CA LEU A 45 -7.83 -10.07 3.61
C LEU A 45 -7.86 -11.57 3.80
N ARG A 46 -8.96 -12.18 3.35
CA ARG A 46 -9.03 -13.63 3.10
C ARG A 46 -7.85 -14.05 2.23
N GLU A 47 -7.09 -15.04 2.66
CA GLU A 47 -5.82 -15.43 2.02
C GLU A 47 -5.95 -15.73 0.52
N SER A 48 -7.07 -16.33 0.10
CA SER A 48 -7.34 -16.63 -1.31
C SER A 48 -7.41 -15.39 -2.23
N LEU A 49 -7.53 -14.18 -1.68
CA LEU A 49 -7.48 -12.93 -2.44
C LEU A 49 -6.06 -12.42 -2.66
N LEU A 50 -5.11 -12.81 -1.81
CA LEU A 50 -3.74 -12.27 -1.83
C LEU A 50 -3.01 -12.51 -3.15
N PRO A 51 -3.13 -13.67 -3.84
CA PRO A 51 -2.50 -13.84 -5.14
C PRO A 51 -3.00 -12.84 -6.19
N MET A 52 -4.29 -12.48 -6.16
CA MET A 52 -4.85 -11.48 -7.08
C MET A 52 -4.37 -10.08 -6.73
N VAL A 53 -4.40 -9.72 -5.45
CA VAL A 53 -3.92 -8.42 -4.96
C VAL A 53 -2.43 -8.23 -5.25
N GLN A 54 -1.59 -9.24 -5.05
CA GLN A 54 -0.17 -9.18 -5.36
C GLN A 54 0.05 -8.93 -6.86
N ARG A 55 -0.65 -9.69 -7.73
CA ARG A 55 -0.58 -9.49 -9.19
C ARG A 55 -0.96 -8.06 -9.59
N TYR A 56 -1.98 -7.47 -8.98
CA TYR A 56 -2.38 -6.09 -9.28
C TYR A 56 -1.26 -5.09 -8.97
N GLY A 57 -0.57 -5.26 -7.84
CA GLY A 57 0.59 -4.42 -7.49
C GLY A 57 1.75 -4.59 -8.48
N GLU A 58 2.09 -5.84 -8.79
CA GLU A 58 3.17 -6.15 -9.74
C GLU A 58 2.89 -5.60 -11.14
N GLU A 59 1.69 -5.82 -11.67
CA GLU A 59 1.29 -5.30 -12.98
C GLU A 59 1.26 -3.77 -13.00
N PHE A 60 0.73 -3.13 -11.95
CA PHE A 60 0.77 -1.67 -11.83
C PHE A 60 2.20 -1.15 -11.87
N SER A 61 3.09 -1.70 -11.04
CA SER A 61 4.51 -1.30 -11.00
C SER A 61 5.23 -1.54 -12.34
N ARG A 62 4.92 -2.65 -13.02
CA ARG A 62 5.46 -2.98 -14.34
C ARG A 62 5.04 -1.95 -15.38
N VAL A 63 3.73 -1.70 -15.50
CA VAL A 63 3.18 -0.74 -16.47
C VAL A 63 3.68 0.69 -16.21
N VAL A 64 3.75 1.13 -14.94
CA VAL A 64 4.33 2.44 -14.61
C VAL A 64 5.80 2.53 -15.02
N SER A 65 6.57 1.45 -14.89
CA SER A 65 7.97 1.42 -15.34
C SER A 65 8.13 1.51 -16.86
N GLU A 66 7.16 1.00 -17.61
CA GLU A 66 7.13 1.09 -19.08
C GLU A 66 6.69 2.48 -19.56
N LEU A 67 5.69 3.07 -18.90
CA LEU A 67 5.06 4.31 -19.36
C LEU A 67 5.68 5.59 -18.78
N VAL A 68 6.23 5.52 -17.56
CA VAL A 68 6.68 6.70 -16.81
C VAL A 68 8.04 6.42 -16.18
N PRO A 69 9.15 6.58 -16.93
CA PRO A 69 10.50 6.48 -16.36
C PRO A 69 10.69 7.46 -15.19
N PRO A 70 11.40 7.06 -14.11
CA PRO A 70 12.14 5.81 -13.94
C PRO A 70 11.28 4.60 -13.54
N GLY A 71 9.97 4.77 -13.41
CA GLY A 71 9.01 3.79 -12.94
C GLY A 71 8.64 4.01 -11.48
N MET A 72 7.98 3.02 -10.87
CA MET A 72 7.59 3.14 -9.47
C MET A 72 8.79 2.97 -8.53
N ILE A 73 8.95 3.88 -7.56
CA ILE A 73 10.00 3.82 -6.53
C ILE A 73 9.31 3.96 -5.17
N GLY A 74 9.43 2.93 -4.34
CA GLY A 74 8.92 2.96 -2.97
C GLY A 74 7.40 2.75 -2.86
N PRO A 75 6.72 3.43 -1.92
CA PRO A 75 5.36 3.09 -1.53
C PRO A 75 4.30 3.53 -2.54
N TYR A 76 3.28 2.70 -2.72
CA TYR A 76 2.07 3.06 -3.44
C TYR A 76 0.87 2.24 -2.95
N SER A 77 -0.34 2.71 -3.23
CA SER A 77 -1.59 2.05 -2.87
C SER A 77 -2.55 1.97 -4.06
N LEU A 78 -3.32 0.88 -4.12
CA LEU A 78 -4.45 0.72 -5.03
C LEU A 78 -5.73 0.74 -4.18
N GLU A 79 -6.52 1.79 -4.33
CA GLU A 79 -7.74 1.99 -3.56
C GLU A 79 -8.88 1.26 -4.26
N SER A 80 -9.51 0.31 -3.54
CA SER A 80 -10.38 -0.67 -4.18
C SER A 80 -11.57 -1.08 -3.33
N ILE A 81 -12.58 -1.62 -4.01
CA ILE A 81 -13.75 -2.28 -3.42
C ILE A 81 -13.69 -3.76 -3.80
N ILE A 82 -13.94 -4.64 -2.82
CA ILE A 82 -14.08 -6.08 -3.03
C ILE A 82 -15.57 -6.41 -2.97
N LYS A 83 -16.11 -6.94 -4.07
CA LYS A 83 -17.52 -7.32 -4.15
C LYS A 83 -17.78 -8.67 -3.47
N ASP A 84 -19.05 -9.01 -3.32
CA ASP A 84 -19.52 -10.29 -2.76
C ASP A 84 -19.13 -11.51 -3.62
N ASP A 85 -18.92 -11.31 -4.92
CA ASP A 85 -18.35 -12.30 -5.85
C ASP A 85 -16.81 -12.37 -5.82
N LEU A 86 -16.16 -11.66 -4.89
CA LEU A 86 -14.71 -11.55 -4.72
C LEU A 86 -13.96 -10.83 -5.85
N THR A 87 -14.67 -10.17 -6.77
CA THR A 87 -14.03 -9.30 -7.77
C THR A 87 -13.54 -8.00 -7.11
N ILE A 88 -12.35 -7.55 -7.53
CA ILE A 88 -11.70 -6.34 -7.02
C ILE A 88 -11.83 -5.24 -8.06
N VAL A 89 -12.46 -4.13 -7.68
CA VAL A 89 -12.58 -2.92 -8.50
C VAL A 89 -11.69 -1.84 -7.90
N VAL A 90 -10.63 -1.46 -8.62
CA VAL A 90 -9.76 -0.33 -8.26
C VAL A 90 -10.39 0.95 -8.79
N PHE A 91 -10.61 1.94 -7.92
CA PHE A 91 -11.20 3.23 -8.30
C PHE A 91 -10.18 4.37 -8.30
N GLU A 92 -9.10 4.25 -7.53
CA GLU A 92 -8.03 5.23 -7.45
C GLU A 92 -6.69 4.54 -7.13
N PHE A 93 -5.58 5.22 -7.40
CA PHE A 93 -4.27 4.84 -6.88
C PHE A 93 -3.56 6.05 -6.28
N SER A 94 -2.69 5.78 -5.31
CA SER A 94 -1.76 6.75 -4.74
C SER A 94 -0.33 6.30 -5.01
N GLY A 95 0.42 7.04 -5.82
CA GLY A 95 1.85 6.78 -6.12
C GLY A 95 2.81 7.16 -4.99
N ARG A 96 2.33 7.14 -3.74
CA ARG A 96 3.06 7.50 -2.52
C ARG A 96 2.48 6.75 -1.32
N ILE A 97 3.12 6.92 -0.16
CA ILE A 97 2.59 6.48 1.14
C ILE A 97 1.19 7.07 1.41
N VAL A 98 0.32 6.27 2.05
CA VAL A 98 -1.06 6.62 2.40
C VAL A 98 -1.27 6.52 3.91
N ALA A 99 -2.26 7.24 4.44
CA ALA A 99 -2.54 7.28 5.88
C ALA A 99 -2.86 5.90 6.49
N GLY A 100 -3.40 4.99 5.68
CA GLY A 100 -3.67 3.61 6.06
C GLY A 100 -2.47 2.87 6.66
N THR A 101 -1.24 3.21 6.27
CA THR A 101 -0.05 2.56 6.83
C THR A 101 0.22 2.91 8.29
N ASN A 102 -0.41 3.98 8.81
CA ASN A 102 -0.22 4.42 10.20
C ASN A 102 -0.73 3.41 11.23
N VAL A 103 -1.68 2.55 10.86
CA VAL A 103 -2.21 1.51 11.75
C VAL A 103 -1.16 0.45 12.12
N TYR A 104 -0.03 0.43 11.41
CA TYR A 104 1.08 -0.50 11.61
C TYR A 104 2.34 0.16 12.19
N MET A 105 2.29 1.46 12.51
CA MET A 105 3.45 2.23 12.95
C MET A 105 4.05 1.65 14.23
N GLY A 106 5.37 1.40 14.20
CA GLY A 106 6.13 0.86 15.35
C GLY A 106 5.89 -0.62 15.67
N ILE A 107 4.93 -1.29 15.02
CA ILE A 107 4.63 -2.72 15.24
C ILE A 107 4.85 -3.58 13.98
N GLY A 108 4.87 -2.96 12.80
CA GLY A 108 4.84 -3.67 11.52
C GLY A 108 3.46 -4.22 11.19
N SER A 109 3.29 -4.70 9.97
CA SER A 109 2.03 -5.32 9.54
C SER A 109 2.10 -6.84 9.57
N GLN A 110 0.92 -7.47 9.50
CA GLN A 110 0.78 -8.92 9.36
C GLN A 110 1.41 -9.45 8.06
N TYR A 111 1.69 -8.58 7.09
CA TYR A 111 2.31 -8.94 5.82
C TYR A 111 3.81 -8.62 5.80
N SER A 112 4.26 -7.57 6.48
CA SER A 112 5.67 -7.17 6.48
C SER A 112 6.59 -8.24 7.07
N VAL A 113 6.08 -9.03 8.03
CA VAL A 113 6.79 -10.15 8.67
C VAL A 113 7.16 -11.27 7.68
N LEU A 114 6.51 -11.34 6.51
CA LEU A 114 6.86 -12.30 5.45
C LEU A 114 8.17 -11.93 4.73
N TYR A 115 8.64 -10.69 4.90
CA TYR A 115 9.80 -10.15 4.22
C TYR A 115 10.96 -9.81 5.16
N PHE A 116 10.68 -9.51 6.43
CA PHE A 116 11.64 -8.97 7.39
C PHE A 116 11.47 -9.61 8.77
N ASP A 117 12.59 -9.98 9.40
CA ASP A 117 12.63 -10.62 10.73
C ASP A 117 12.44 -9.64 11.91
N ARG A 118 12.04 -8.39 11.62
CA ARG A 118 11.78 -7.35 12.62
C ARG A 118 10.52 -6.57 12.25
N PRO A 119 9.86 -5.91 13.22
CA PRO A 119 8.83 -4.92 12.92
C PRO A 119 9.29 -4.00 11.80
N MET A 120 8.42 -3.84 10.82
CA MET A 120 8.68 -3.06 9.62
C MET A 120 7.41 -2.34 9.22
N ASP A 121 7.25 -1.10 9.67
CA ASP A 121 6.23 -0.21 9.12
C ASP A 121 6.67 0.42 7.79
N MET A 122 5.77 1.16 7.14
CA MET A 122 6.08 1.73 5.83
C MET A 122 7.17 2.82 5.88
N GLY A 123 7.23 3.60 6.97
CA GLY A 123 8.27 4.60 7.17
C GLY A 123 9.64 3.94 7.38
N GLU A 124 9.70 2.92 8.24
CA GLU A 124 10.88 2.10 8.43
C GLU A 124 11.32 1.43 7.13
N ARG A 125 10.37 0.98 6.30
CA ARG A 125 10.66 0.34 5.02
C ARG A 125 11.29 1.30 4.01
N ILE A 126 10.80 2.53 3.94
CA ILE A 126 11.40 3.58 3.10
C ILE A 126 12.83 3.85 3.56
N ALA A 127 13.05 4.04 4.87
CA ALA A 127 14.38 4.25 5.43
C ALA A 127 15.31 3.06 5.16
N HIS A 128 14.79 1.84 5.27
CA HIS A 128 15.52 0.62 4.93
C HIS A 128 15.99 0.62 3.48
N GLU A 129 15.14 0.98 2.52
CA GLU A 129 15.52 1.06 1.10
C GLU A 129 16.67 2.03 0.89
N LEU A 130 16.55 3.24 1.45
CA LEU A 130 17.56 4.30 1.31
C LEU A 130 18.91 3.89 1.91
N VAL A 131 18.91 3.32 3.12
CA VAL A 131 20.14 2.87 3.78
C VAL A 131 20.79 1.73 3.00
N THR A 132 20.01 0.77 2.52
CA THR A 132 20.55 -0.38 1.78
C THR A 132 21.06 0.05 0.39
N ALA A 133 20.36 0.95 -0.29
CA ALA A 133 20.81 1.55 -1.55
C ALA A 133 22.11 2.35 -1.36
N ALA A 134 22.21 3.18 -0.33
CA ALA A 134 23.42 3.94 -0.03
C ALA A 134 24.62 3.03 0.25
N LYS A 135 24.45 1.98 1.07
CA LYS A 135 25.50 1.00 1.38
C LYS A 135 25.99 0.21 0.17
N SER A 136 25.13 0.04 -0.84
CA SER A 136 25.46 -0.68 -2.08
C SER A 136 25.90 0.24 -3.22
N GLY A 137 26.03 1.56 -2.98
CA GLY A 137 26.39 2.53 -4.02
C GLY A 137 25.27 2.81 -5.04
N LYS A 138 24.03 2.37 -4.75
CA LYS A 138 22.86 2.44 -5.62
C LYS A 138 21.85 3.51 -5.22
N LEU A 139 22.25 4.51 -4.43
CA LEU A 139 21.33 5.56 -3.96
C LEU A 139 20.63 6.27 -5.13
N HIS A 140 21.34 6.45 -6.25
CA HIS A 140 20.82 7.05 -7.49
C HIS A 140 19.67 6.25 -8.15
N GLU A 141 19.47 4.98 -7.78
CA GLU A 141 18.37 4.15 -8.30
C GLU A 141 17.05 4.38 -7.53
N VAL A 142 17.10 5.01 -6.34
CA VAL A 142 15.94 5.15 -5.42
C VAL A 142 15.59 6.61 -5.12
N VAL A 143 16.22 7.55 -5.81
CA VAL A 143 15.94 8.99 -5.74
C VAL A 143 15.82 9.56 -7.15
N THR A 144 15.08 10.65 -7.29
CA THR A 144 14.86 11.36 -8.55
C THR A 144 14.90 12.86 -8.34
#